data_AF-S6TP64-F1
#
_entry.id   AF-S6TP64-F1
#
_cell.length_a   1.000
_cell.length_b   1.000
_cell.length_c   1.000
_cell.angle_alpha   90.00
_cell.angle_beta   90.00
_cell.angle_gamma   90.00
#
_symmetry.space_group_name_H-M   'P 1'
#
loop_
_entity.id
_entity.type
_entity.pdbx_description
1 polymer ?
#
loop_
_entity_poly.entity_id
_entity_poly.type
_entity_poly.pdbx_seq_one_letter_code
_entity_poly.pdbx_strand_id
1 'polypeptide(L)'
;MYLRTKRIKRSVGDQGHSAMPALSAAFDHPDDAARYAHERIGNRRDREYGGFILVRDDGKYVATEPINGSEFSFDPNDVFPRNDQEGYVLYPQGHNDYAIYHSHPALEAGLREWPESERATYPNSFSAGDIYAVIDDQDTCAATYLSGPDGSLIKYTLSGSAAEKRLFKRVAGPPSMPSLSTLSQVHRALQNLTLMPSDVVRLLAGAGRLEVVVPSRLWGKVGKVTGDWRPYSDKEGADTAAVRLPAVCEAVWPPKALSLSGEFAHADDAARYAHSRLNARIHSQVIGCLLLNPVTRAYRI
;
A
#
# COMPACT_ATOMS: atom_id res chain seq x y z
N MET A 1 4.70 -2.85 -0.68
CA MET A 1 5.43 -1.91 -1.57
C MET A 1 6.65 -2.52 -2.28
N TYR A 2 6.93 -2.14 -3.53
CA TYR A 2 8.16 -2.51 -4.28
C TYR A 2 9.34 -1.58 -3.96
N LEU A 3 10.56 -2.04 -4.26
CA LEU A 3 11.76 -1.23 -4.15
C LEU A 3 11.84 -0.16 -5.23
N ARG A 4 12.17 1.05 -4.80
CA ARG A 4 12.50 2.14 -5.70
C ARG A 4 13.86 1.89 -6.34
N THR A 5 13.92 2.00 -7.67
CA THR A 5 15.19 2.03 -8.40
C THR A 5 15.79 3.42 -8.31
N LYS A 6 17.01 3.55 -7.78
CA LYS A 6 17.75 4.82 -7.79
C LYS A 6 18.13 5.19 -9.23
N ARG A 7 17.60 6.31 -9.73
CA ARG A 7 17.81 6.82 -11.10
C ARG A 7 18.25 8.27 -11.07
N ILE A 8 18.93 8.71 -12.13
CA ILE A 8 19.28 10.13 -12.29
C ILE A 8 17.98 10.93 -12.47
N LYS A 9 17.76 11.94 -11.62
CA LYS A 9 16.61 12.83 -11.76
C LYS A 9 16.90 13.87 -12.86
N ARG A 10 15.98 14.02 -13.80
CA ARG A 10 15.96 15.13 -14.78
C ARG A 10 14.70 15.95 -14.54
N SER A 11 14.84 17.27 -14.51
CA SER A 11 13.70 18.18 -14.36
C SER A 11 13.05 18.46 -15.71
N VAL A 12 11.73 18.52 -15.73
CA VAL A 12 10.95 19.02 -16.86
C VAL A 12 10.30 20.34 -16.44
N GLY A 13 10.42 21.37 -17.29
CA GLY A 13 9.82 22.68 -17.06
C GLY A 13 8.30 22.71 -17.30
N ASP A 14 7.70 23.90 -17.29
CA ASP A 14 6.25 24.13 -17.25
C ASP A 14 5.43 23.51 -18.41
N GLN A 15 6.07 23.20 -19.55
CA GLN A 15 5.49 22.43 -20.66
C GLN A 15 5.52 20.92 -20.36
N GLY A 16 5.08 20.55 -19.15
CA GLY A 16 5.30 19.24 -18.52
C GLY A 16 5.05 18.04 -19.44
N HIS A 17 5.83 16.98 -19.24
CA HIS A 17 5.66 15.72 -19.97
C HIS A 17 4.23 15.18 -19.73
N SER A 18 3.52 14.76 -20.79
CA SER A 18 2.09 14.42 -20.71
C SER A 18 1.74 13.30 -19.72
N ALA A 19 2.71 12.43 -19.43
CA ALA A 19 2.60 11.35 -18.45
C ALA A 19 2.99 11.75 -17.01
N MET A 20 3.27 13.03 -16.74
CA MET A 20 3.54 13.48 -15.37
C MET A 20 2.30 13.30 -14.49
N PRO A 21 2.47 12.88 -13.21
CA PRO A 21 1.36 12.82 -12.30
C PRO A 21 0.84 14.23 -12.01
N ALA A 22 -0.48 14.35 -11.88
CA ALA A 22 -1.07 15.57 -11.35
C ALA A 22 -0.60 15.79 -9.90
N LEU A 23 -0.39 17.05 -9.54
CA LEU A 23 0.05 17.46 -8.20
C LEU A 23 -1.10 18.18 -7.49
N SER A 24 -1.16 18.03 -6.17
CA SER A 24 -2.07 18.79 -5.31
C SER A 24 -1.73 20.28 -5.28
N ALA A 25 -2.57 21.06 -4.61
CA ALA A 25 -2.17 22.37 -4.13
C ALA A 25 -0.95 22.27 -3.19
N ALA A 26 -0.26 23.39 -2.98
CA ALA A 26 0.88 23.47 -2.07
C ALA A 26 0.42 23.61 -0.61
N PHE A 27 1.08 22.89 0.29
CA PHE A 27 0.82 22.84 1.72
C PHE A 27 2.03 23.32 2.52
N ASP A 28 1.79 23.82 3.72
CA ASP A 28 2.85 24.30 4.62
C ASP A 28 3.54 23.16 5.38
N HIS A 29 2.86 22.03 5.55
CA HIS A 29 3.35 20.88 6.28
C HIS A 29 3.19 19.59 5.45
N PRO A 30 4.16 18.66 5.47
CA PRO A 30 4.08 17.43 4.68
C PRO A 30 2.91 16.53 5.11
N ASP A 31 2.54 16.55 6.39
CA ASP A 31 1.40 15.80 6.90
C ASP A 31 0.08 16.27 6.26
N ASP A 32 -0.04 17.54 5.83
CA ASP A 32 -1.25 18.03 5.16
C ASP A 32 -1.32 17.54 3.71
N ALA A 33 -0.17 17.48 3.02
CA ALA A 33 -0.07 16.82 1.71
C ALA A 33 -0.40 15.31 1.82
N ALA A 34 0.04 14.66 2.91
CA ALA A 34 -0.30 13.27 3.20
C ALA A 34 -1.80 13.08 3.48
N ARG A 35 -2.43 13.99 4.25
CA ARG A 35 -3.88 13.99 4.49
C ARG A 35 -4.66 14.18 3.21
N TYR A 36 -4.24 15.10 2.33
CA TYR A 36 -4.82 15.26 1.01
C TYR A 36 -4.76 13.93 0.25
N ALA A 37 -3.59 13.32 0.11
CA ALA A 37 -3.46 12.03 -0.59
C ALA A 37 -4.34 10.92 0.04
N HIS A 38 -4.38 10.85 1.36
CA HIS A 38 -5.23 9.92 2.11
C HIS A 38 -6.73 10.12 1.81
N GLU A 39 -7.21 11.37 1.80
CA GLU A 39 -8.59 11.71 1.44
C GLU A 39 -8.89 11.39 -0.03
N ARG A 40 -7.92 11.60 -0.92
CA ARG A 40 -8.04 11.22 -2.34
C ARG A 40 -8.18 9.71 -2.51
N ILE A 41 -7.44 8.91 -1.75
CA ILE A 41 -7.63 7.44 -1.72
C ILE A 41 -9.02 7.12 -1.18
N GLY A 42 -9.46 7.81 -0.13
CA GLY A 42 -10.81 7.72 0.43
C GLY A 42 -11.08 6.32 0.99
N ASN A 43 -12.20 5.71 0.61
CA ASN A 43 -12.58 4.34 1.02
C ASN A 43 -12.15 3.26 0.03
N ARG A 44 -11.37 3.61 -1.00
CA ARG A 44 -10.89 2.63 -2.00
C ARG A 44 -9.86 1.71 -1.35
N ARG A 45 -10.19 0.43 -1.24
CA ARG A 45 -9.41 -0.59 -0.52
C ARG A 45 -9.39 -1.93 -1.25
N ASP A 46 -9.68 -1.94 -2.55
CA ASP A 46 -9.63 -3.11 -3.43
C ASP A 46 -8.20 -3.49 -3.86
N ARG A 47 -7.24 -2.58 -3.67
CA ARG A 47 -5.82 -2.71 -4.02
C ARG A 47 -4.97 -1.72 -3.24
N GLU A 48 -3.65 -1.76 -3.41
CA GLU A 48 -2.79 -0.68 -2.96
C GLU A 48 -2.87 0.54 -3.87
N TYR A 49 -2.85 1.73 -3.29
CA TYR A 49 -2.70 3.00 -3.97
C TYR A 49 -1.48 3.70 -3.41
N GLY A 50 -0.80 4.55 -4.19
CA GLY A 50 0.35 5.27 -3.67
C GLY A 50 0.85 6.39 -4.56
N GLY A 51 1.85 7.07 -4.05
CA GLY A 51 2.45 8.23 -4.70
C GLY A 51 3.57 8.85 -3.85
N PHE A 52 3.92 10.08 -4.18
CA PHE A 52 4.97 10.83 -3.49
C PHE A 52 4.42 12.11 -2.88
N ILE A 53 5.01 12.49 -1.75
CA ILE A 53 5.01 13.85 -1.25
C ILE A 53 6.34 14.46 -1.66
N LEU A 54 6.27 15.55 -2.41
CA LEU A 54 7.42 16.31 -2.88
C LEU A 54 7.54 17.59 -2.07
N VAL A 55 8.78 18.02 -1.83
CA VAL A 55 9.11 19.35 -1.31
C VAL A 55 9.55 20.23 -2.46
N ARG A 56 9.00 21.44 -2.52
CA ARG A 56 9.36 22.48 -3.49
C ARG A 56 10.53 23.32 -3.00
N ASP A 57 11.20 24.00 -3.92
CA ASP A 57 12.30 24.92 -3.60
C ASP A 57 11.87 26.09 -2.68
N ASP A 58 10.58 26.44 -2.67
CA ASP A 58 10.00 27.43 -1.74
C ASP A 58 9.61 26.86 -0.36
N GLY A 59 9.95 25.60 -0.11
CA GLY A 59 9.71 24.90 1.16
C GLY A 59 8.28 24.39 1.35
N LYS A 60 7.39 24.55 0.35
CA LYS A 60 6.04 23.99 0.40
C LYS A 60 6.03 22.52 -0.01
N TYR A 61 5.00 21.80 0.42
CA TYR A 61 4.81 20.39 0.13
C TYR A 61 3.65 20.18 -0.84
N VAL A 62 3.79 19.25 -1.79
CA VAL A 62 2.73 18.82 -2.70
C VAL A 62 2.67 17.31 -2.73
N ALA A 63 1.48 16.74 -2.92
CA ALA A 63 1.32 15.32 -3.15
C ALA A 63 1.05 15.05 -4.63
N THR A 64 1.60 13.97 -5.18
CA THR A 64 1.11 13.42 -6.45
C THR A 64 -0.31 12.88 -6.23
N GLU A 65 -1.15 12.87 -7.25
CA GLU A 65 -2.41 12.10 -7.19
C GLU A 65 -2.11 10.60 -7.01
N PRO A 66 -2.91 9.86 -6.22
CA PRO A 66 -2.67 8.43 -5.99
C PRO A 66 -2.86 7.63 -7.28
N ILE A 67 -1.86 6.81 -7.63
CA ILE A 67 -1.96 5.84 -8.71
C ILE A 67 -2.33 4.47 -8.16
N ASN A 68 -2.92 3.64 -9.01
CA ASN A 68 -3.28 2.26 -8.67
C ASN A 68 -2.03 1.38 -8.69
N GLY A 69 -1.78 0.65 -7.61
CA GLY A 69 -0.85 -0.48 -7.60
C GLY A 69 -1.51 -1.79 -8.03
N SER A 70 -0.82 -2.89 -7.70
CA SER A 70 -1.38 -4.23 -7.72
C SER A 70 -2.27 -4.48 -6.50
N GLU A 71 -2.88 -5.66 -6.42
CA GLU A 71 -3.75 -6.05 -5.30
C GLU A 71 -3.08 -5.88 -3.92
N PHE A 72 -1.78 -6.19 -3.81
CA PHE A 72 -1.04 -6.20 -2.53
C PHE A 72 0.30 -5.44 -2.59
N SER A 73 0.51 -4.63 -3.63
CA SER A 73 1.74 -3.86 -3.74
C SER A 73 1.60 -2.62 -4.61
N PHE A 74 2.10 -1.51 -4.09
CA PHE A 74 2.39 -0.29 -4.82
C PHE A 74 3.84 -0.27 -5.33
N ASP A 75 4.05 0.10 -6.60
CA ASP A 75 5.37 0.32 -7.18
C ASP A 75 5.68 1.82 -7.29
N PRO A 76 6.61 2.36 -6.47
CA PRO A 76 6.99 3.77 -6.53
C PRO A 76 7.66 4.16 -7.86
N ASN A 77 8.19 3.21 -8.63
CA ASN A 77 8.84 3.52 -9.90
C ASN A 77 7.82 4.00 -10.95
N ASP A 78 6.55 3.59 -10.85
CA ASP A 78 5.50 3.84 -11.85
C ASP A 78 4.86 5.24 -11.75
N VAL A 79 5.19 6.01 -10.72
CA VAL A 79 4.60 7.35 -10.51
C VAL A 79 5.11 8.38 -11.50
N PHE A 80 6.40 8.34 -11.81
CA PHE A 80 7.05 9.32 -12.66
C PHE A 80 7.48 8.71 -14.00
N PRO A 81 7.36 9.45 -15.11
CA PRO A 81 7.90 9.02 -16.39
C PRO A 81 9.40 8.73 -16.26
N ARG A 82 9.83 7.61 -16.84
CA ARG A 82 11.22 7.15 -16.77
C ARG A 82 11.69 6.64 -18.12
N ASN A 83 12.99 6.68 -18.34
CA ASN A 83 13.64 5.98 -19.43
C ASN A 83 14.60 4.96 -18.84
N ASP A 84 14.23 3.69 -18.98
CA ASP A 84 15.00 2.59 -18.40
C ASP A 84 16.34 2.38 -19.11
N GLN A 85 16.42 2.66 -20.41
CA GLN A 85 17.64 2.50 -21.21
C GLN A 85 18.69 3.57 -20.89
N GLU A 86 18.26 4.82 -20.73
CA GLU A 86 19.14 5.94 -20.38
C GLU A 86 19.32 6.13 -18.86
N GLY A 87 18.56 5.40 -18.04
CA GLY A 87 18.73 5.39 -16.58
C GLY A 87 18.25 6.65 -15.85
N TYR A 88 17.30 7.40 -16.42
CA TYR A 88 16.75 8.61 -15.78
C TYR A 88 15.26 8.53 -15.47
N VAL A 89 14.83 9.37 -14.52
CA VAL A 89 13.44 9.62 -14.17
C VAL A 89 13.14 11.12 -14.26
N LEU A 90 11.96 11.47 -14.79
CA LEU A 90 11.52 12.84 -14.96
C LEU A 90 10.78 13.34 -13.72
N TYR A 91 11.21 14.48 -13.19
CA TYR A 91 10.60 15.16 -12.05
C TYR A 91 10.11 16.55 -12.46
N PRO A 92 9.08 17.10 -11.79
CA PRO A 92 8.72 18.49 -11.98
C PRO A 92 9.89 19.38 -11.54
N GLN A 93 10.19 20.44 -12.31
CA GLN A 93 11.26 21.36 -11.95
C GLN A 93 11.04 21.97 -10.56
N GLY A 94 12.12 22.09 -9.77
CA GLY A 94 12.09 22.66 -8.42
C GLY A 94 11.37 21.82 -7.38
N HIS A 95 11.26 20.49 -7.61
CA HIS A 95 10.68 19.54 -6.68
C HIS A 95 11.67 18.42 -6.33
N ASN A 96 11.75 18.10 -5.05
CA ASN A 96 12.53 17.00 -4.51
C ASN A 96 11.64 16.03 -3.73
N ASP A 97 12.12 14.81 -3.52
CA ASP A 97 11.38 13.84 -2.72
C ASP A 97 11.39 14.25 -1.25
N TYR A 98 10.26 14.08 -0.58
CA TYR A 98 10.17 14.15 0.87
C TYR A 98 9.75 12.80 1.46
N ALA A 99 8.67 12.21 0.92
CA ALA A 99 8.13 10.96 1.40
C ALA A 99 7.41 10.18 0.30
N ILE A 100 7.29 8.87 0.51
CA ILE A 100 6.34 8.02 -0.21
C ILE A 100 5.09 7.87 0.64
N TYR A 101 3.93 7.81 0.02
CA TYR A 101 2.71 7.35 0.68
C TYR A 101 2.14 6.16 -0.06
N HIS A 102 1.55 5.22 0.68
CA HIS A 102 0.74 4.16 0.10
C HIS A 102 -0.43 3.77 1.01
N SER A 103 -1.37 3.00 0.48
CA SER A 103 -2.46 2.39 1.24
C SER A 103 -2.38 0.88 1.16
N HIS A 104 -2.91 0.22 2.17
CA HIS A 104 -3.18 -1.22 2.10
C HIS A 104 -4.62 -1.51 1.69
N PRO A 105 -4.88 -2.64 1.01
CA PRO A 105 -6.23 -3.11 0.76
C PRO A 105 -6.92 -3.54 2.06
N ALA A 106 -8.25 -3.61 2.03
CA ALA A 106 -9.08 -4.16 3.11
C ALA A 106 -9.35 -5.64 2.82
N LEU A 107 -8.31 -6.47 2.89
CA LEU A 107 -8.44 -7.92 2.72
C LEU A 107 -8.17 -8.68 4.02
N GLU A 108 -9.11 -9.53 4.41
CA GLU A 108 -9.02 -10.35 5.63
C GLU A 108 -8.71 -11.83 5.36
N ALA A 109 -8.59 -12.23 4.10
CA ALA A 109 -8.35 -13.62 3.72
C ALA A 109 -7.04 -14.15 4.32
N GLY A 110 -7.09 -15.33 4.93
CA GLY A 110 -5.91 -15.99 5.51
C GLY A 110 -5.49 -15.50 6.90
N LEU A 111 -6.21 -14.57 7.54
CA LEU A 111 -5.81 -14.00 8.83
C LEU A 111 -6.49 -14.65 10.06
N ARG A 112 -7.24 -15.74 9.87
CA ARG A 112 -8.15 -16.30 10.91
C ARG A 112 -7.45 -16.82 12.17
N GLU A 113 -6.16 -17.12 12.07
CA GLU A 113 -5.36 -17.67 13.17
C GLU A 113 -5.00 -16.62 14.22
N TRP A 114 -5.05 -15.34 13.85
CA TRP A 114 -4.78 -14.23 14.76
C TRP A 114 -6.03 -13.81 15.55
N PRO A 115 -5.86 -13.37 16.81
CA PRO A 115 -6.91 -12.64 17.52
C PRO A 115 -7.42 -11.44 16.70
N GLU A 116 -8.67 -11.04 16.92
CA GLU A 116 -9.33 -9.95 16.18
C GLU A 116 -8.51 -8.65 16.17
N SER A 117 -7.89 -8.30 17.29
CA SER A 117 -7.03 -7.11 17.38
C SER A 117 -5.81 -7.17 16.48
N GLU A 118 -5.21 -8.35 16.35
CA GLU A 118 -4.03 -8.57 15.51
C GLU A 118 -4.42 -8.65 14.03
N ARG A 119 -5.55 -9.29 13.71
CA ARG A 119 -6.16 -9.26 12.38
C ARG A 119 -6.42 -7.85 11.88
N ALA A 120 -6.94 -6.99 12.73
CA ALA A 120 -7.17 -5.58 12.40
C ALA A 120 -5.85 -4.81 12.30
N THR A 121 -4.85 -5.13 13.12
CA THR A 121 -3.55 -4.43 13.13
C THR A 121 -2.74 -4.68 11.87
N TYR A 122 -2.74 -5.91 11.36
CA TYR A 122 -1.89 -6.30 10.22
C TYR A 122 -2.07 -5.41 8.98
N PRO A 123 -3.27 -5.27 8.37
CA PRO A 123 -3.43 -4.43 7.19
C PRO A 123 -3.36 -2.92 7.51
N ASN A 124 -3.49 -2.52 8.77
CA ASN A 124 -3.40 -1.12 9.19
C ASN A 124 -1.99 -0.69 9.61
N SER A 125 -0.97 -1.55 9.49
CA SER A 125 0.42 -1.29 9.88
C SER A 125 1.40 -1.64 8.76
N PHE A 126 2.62 -1.11 8.82
CA PHE A 126 3.65 -1.40 7.82
C PHE A 126 4.03 -2.89 7.82
N SER A 127 3.98 -3.52 6.65
CA SER A 127 4.42 -4.91 6.49
C SER A 127 5.95 -5.03 6.57
N ALA A 128 6.48 -6.24 6.70
CA ALA A 128 7.93 -6.47 6.64
C ALA A 128 8.56 -5.95 5.32
N GLY A 129 7.82 -6.07 4.21
CA GLY A 129 8.26 -5.55 2.91
C GLY A 129 8.30 -4.02 2.88
N ASP A 130 7.31 -3.36 3.47
CA ASP A 130 7.29 -1.89 3.53
C ASP A 130 8.41 -1.38 4.42
N ILE A 131 8.63 -1.99 5.60
CA ILE A 131 9.74 -1.62 6.50
C ILE A 131 11.08 -1.78 5.78
N TYR A 132 11.27 -2.87 5.02
CA TYR A 132 12.47 -3.05 4.22
C TYR A 132 12.62 -1.94 3.18
N ALA A 133 11.60 -1.71 2.36
CA ALA A 133 11.65 -0.73 1.27
C ALA A 133 11.92 0.70 1.77
N VAL A 134 11.32 1.07 2.90
CA VAL A 134 11.47 2.40 3.49
C VAL A 134 12.87 2.63 4.02
N ILE A 135 13.47 1.64 4.71
CA ILE A 135 14.84 1.77 5.22
C ILE A 135 15.87 1.67 4.08
N ASP A 136 15.58 0.94 3.01
CA ASP A 136 16.42 0.87 1.81
C ASP A 136 16.47 2.21 1.04
N ASP A 137 15.35 2.95 1.02
CA ASP A 137 15.23 4.26 0.37
C ASP A 137 15.61 5.46 1.28
N GLN A 138 16.30 5.21 2.40
CA GLN A 138 16.60 6.22 3.44
C GLN A 138 17.38 7.45 2.95
N ASP A 139 18.15 7.32 1.87
CA ASP A 139 18.91 8.43 1.29
C ASP A 139 18.04 9.35 0.43
N THR A 140 16.83 8.92 0.06
CA THR A 140 15.95 9.63 -0.86
C THR A 140 14.73 10.21 -0.17
N CYS A 141 14.08 9.43 0.70
CA CYS A 141 12.87 9.81 1.40
C CYS A 141 13.11 9.82 2.91
N ALA A 142 12.80 10.94 3.57
CA ALA A 142 12.97 11.07 5.02
C ALA A 142 11.84 10.37 5.80
N ALA A 143 10.68 10.21 5.17
CA ALA A 143 9.50 9.62 5.79
C ALA A 143 8.71 8.76 4.81
N THR A 144 7.80 7.97 5.35
CA THR A 144 6.76 7.25 4.63
C THR A 144 5.43 7.39 5.35
N TYR A 145 4.33 7.33 4.61
CA TYR A 145 2.98 7.36 5.15
C TYR A 145 2.20 6.12 4.71
N LEU A 146 1.45 5.53 5.64
CA LEU A 146 0.54 4.43 5.35
C LEU A 146 -0.89 4.85 5.68
N SER A 147 -1.75 4.76 4.67
CA SER A 147 -3.20 4.93 4.77
C SER A 147 -3.86 3.57 5.04
N GLY A 148 -4.38 3.38 6.26
CA GLY A 148 -5.00 2.13 6.68
C GLY A 148 -6.45 1.93 6.19
N PRO A 149 -6.93 0.69 6.05
CA PRO A 149 -8.35 0.38 5.83
C PRO A 149 -9.29 0.83 6.96
N ASP A 150 -8.81 1.06 8.17
CA ASP A 150 -9.61 1.59 9.28
C ASP A 150 -9.80 3.12 9.25
N GLY A 151 -9.26 3.80 8.23
CA GLY A 151 -9.26 5.25 8.09
C GLY A 151 -8.10 5.94 8.80
N SER A 152 -7.15 5.22 9.37
CA SER A 152 -5.93 5.79 9.93
C SER A 152 -4.97 6.29 8.83
N LEU A 153 -4.16 7.25 9.22
CA LEU A 153 -2.95 7.65 8.51
C LEU A 153 -1.81 7.64 9.51
N ILE A 154 -0.84 6.78 9.30
CA ILE A 154 0.37 6.71 10.13
C ILE A 154 1.60 7.14 9.33
N LYS A 155 2.58 7.69 10.02
CA LYS A 155 3.83 8.19 9.47
C LYS A 155 4.99 7.48 10.14
N TYR A 156 5.95 7.01 9.35
CA TYR A 156 7.23 6.57 9.86
C TYR A 156 8.35 7.48 9.35
N THR A 157 9.13 8.04 10.27
CA THR A 157 10.32 8.84 9.97
C THR A 157 11.56 8.10 10.44
N LEU A 158 12.50 7.95 9.50
CA LEU A 158 13.75 7.25 9.72
C LEU A 158 14.62 7.99 10.74
N SER A 159 15.36 7.23 11.54
CA SER A 159 16.18 7.79 12.63
C SER A 159 17.67 7.50 12.50
N GLY A 160 18.05 6.53 11.66
CA GLY A 160 19.41 6.00 11.57
C GLY A 160 19.85 5.21 12.81
N SER A 161 18.93 4.90 13.74
CA SER A 161 19.26 4.33 15.04
C SER A 161 19.85 2.91 14.93
N ALA A 162 20.55 2.47 15.98
CA ALA A 162 21.02 1.09 16.07
C ALA A 162 19.85 0.07 16.08
N ALA A 163 18.68 0.46 16.63
CA ALA A 163 17.48 -0.37 16.62
C ALA A 163 16.89 -0.48 15.20
N GLU A 164 16.89 0.60 14.43
CA GLU A 164 16.46 0.61 13.02
C GLU A 164 17.36 -0.27 12.15
N LYS A 165 18.68 -0.19 12.31
CA LYS A 165 19.63 -1.07 11.61
C LYS A 165 19.44 -2.55 11.98
N ARG A 166 19.08 -2.85 13.23
CA ARG A 166 18.76 -4.22 13.66
C ARG A 166 17.43 -4.68 13.07
N LEU A 167 16.41 -3.83 13.06
CA LEU A 167 15.10 -4.14 12.47
C LEU A 167 15.25 -4.42 10.96
N PHE A 168 16.01 -3.59 10.24
CA PHE A 168 16.29 -3.77 8.82
C PHE A 168 16.83 -5.17 8.49
N LYS A 169 17.81 -5.66 9.26
CA LYS A 169 18.34 -7.03 9.12
C LYS A 169 17.30 -8.12 9.36
N ARG A 170 16.30 -7.86 10.23
CA ARG A 170 15.26 -8.84 10.57
C ARG A 170 14.13 -8.89 9.54
N VAL A 171 13.90 -7.80 8.82
CA VAL A 171 12.92 -7.71 7.71
C VAL A 171 13.53 -8.00 6.34
N ALA A 172 14.86 -8.06 6.25
CA ALA A 172 15.57 -8.54 5.06
C ALA A 172 15.40 -10.07 4.88
N GLY A 173 15.33 -10.48 3.62
CA GLY A 173 15.41 -11.87 3.18
C GLY A 173 16.82 -12.46 3.33
N PRO A 174 17.07 -13.64 2.73
CA PRO A 174 18.40 -14.26 2.75
C PRO A 174 19.44 -13.37 2.05
N PRO A 175 20.74 -13.50 2.36
CA PRO A 175 21.80 -12.68 1.75
C PRO A 175 21.83 -12.68 0.22
N SER A 176 21.37 -13.77 -0.42
CA SER A 176 21.26 -13.87 -1.89
C SER A 176 20.10 -13.05 -2.47
N MET A 177 19.05 -12.78 -1.67
CA MET A 177 17.87 -12.01 -2.07
C MET A 177 17.37 -11.15 -0.88
N PRO A 178 18.10 -10.08 -0.49
CA PRO A 178 17.77 -9.31 0.70
C PRO A 178 16.40 -8.62 0.63
N SER A 179 15.95 -8.26 -0.56
CA SER A 179 14.64 -7.63 -0.80
C SER A 179 13.44 -8.57 -0.67
N LEU A 180 13.68 -9.89 -0.60
CA LEU A 180 12.61 -10.89 -0.51
C LEU A 180 12.14 -11.05 0.94
N SER A 181 11.45 -10.02 1.47
CA SER A 181 11.02 -9.93 2.87
C SER A 181 10.04 -11.02 3.31
N THR A 182 9.39 -11.74 2.38
CA THR A 182 8.59 -12.94 2.67
C THR A 182 9.41 -14.09 3.26
N LEU A 183 10.73 -14.08 3.06
CA LEU A 183 11.65 -15.05 3.68
C LEU A 183 12.37 -14.50 4.92
N SER A 184 12.01 -13.28 5.35
CA SER A 184 12.66 -12.61 6.48
C SER A 184 12.38 -13.28 7.82
N GLN A 185 13.15 -12.91 8.85
CA GLN A 185 12.90 -13.39 10.20
C GLN A 185 11.54 -12.89 10.73
N VAL A 186 11.21 -11.61 10.50
CA VAL A 186 9.93 -11.03 10.94
C VAL A 186 8.75 -11.71 10.25
N HIS A 187 8.81 -11.90 8.93
CA HIS A 187 7.72 -12.55 8.21
C HIS A 187 7.51 -13.99 8.68
N ARG A 188 8.58 -14.77 8.84
CA ARG A 188 8.47 -16.14 9.38
C ARG A 188 7.95 -16.18 10.81
N ALA A 189 8.30 -15.20 11.64
CA ALA A 189 7.78 -15.13 13.02
C ALA A 189 6.27 -14.82 13.06
N LEU A 190 5.79 -13.95 12.16
CA LEU A 190 4.37 -13.68 11.96
C LEU A 190 3.62 -14.95 11.51
N GLN A 191 4.15 -15.68 10.53
CA GLN A 191 3.57 -16.93 10.03
C GLN A 191 3.53 -18.03 11.09
N ASN A 192 4.56 -18.10 11.95
CA ASN A 192 4.63 -19.08 13.04
C ASN A 192 3.91 -18.62 14.32
N LEU A 193 3.21 -17.48 14.30
CA LEU A 193 2.52 -16.90 15.46
C LEU A 193 3.43 -16.65 16.68
N THR A 194 4.75 -16.56 16.48
CA THR A 194 5.72 -16.23 17.55
C THR A 194 5.95 -14.73 17.68
N LEU A 195 5.43 -13.98 16.72
CA LEU A 195 5.38 -12.53 16.71
C LEU A 195 4.03 -12.10 16.16
N MET A 196 3.39 -11.12 16.79
CA MET A 196 2.11 -10.59 16.36
C MET A 196 2.27 -9.27 15.59
N PRO A 197 1.32 -8.90 14.72
CA PRO A 197 1.30 -7.59 14.06
C PRO A 197 1.56 -6.41 15.02
N SER A 198 0.97 -6.40 16.22
CA SER A 198 1.20 -5.37 17.23
C SER A 198 2.64 -5.37 17.79
N ASP A 199 3.34 -6.51 17.81
CA ASP A 199 4.76 -6.56 18.12
C ASP A 199 5.59 -5.87 17.04
N VAL A 200 5.22 -6.01 15.75
CA VAL A 200 5.89 -5.30 14.64
C VAL A 200 5.74 -3.79 14.80
N VAL A 201 4.53 -3.32 15.14
CA VAL A 201 4.28 -1.90 15.42
C VAL A 201 5.18 -1.38 16.54
N ARG A 202 5.27 -2.11 17.66
CA ARG A 202 6.15 -1.75 18.79
C ARG A 202 7.63 -1.78 18.42
N LEU A 203 8.07 -2.74 17.60
CA LEU A 203 9.43 -2.77 17.07
C LEU A 203 9.74 -1.55 16.22
N LEU A 204 8.81 -1.14 15.36
CA LEU A 204 8.96 0.04 14.50
C LEU A 204 8.99 1.33 15.33
N ALA A 205 8.08 1.46 16.30
CA ALA A 205 8.04 2.58 17.26
C ALA A 205 9.32 2.70 18.11
N GLY A 206 9.96 1.57 18.43
CA GLY A 206 11.26 1.54 19.13
C GLY A 206 12.47 1.73 18.21
N ALA A 207 12.32 1.51 16.91
CA ALA A 207 13.38 1.63 15.92
C ALA A 207 13.54 3.06 15.39
N GLY A 208 12.43 3.76 15.15
CA GLY A 208 12.43 5.12 14.61
C GLY A 208 11.31 5.96 15.22
N ARG A 209 10.77 6.89 14.44
CA ARG A 209 9.65 7.73 14.87
C ARG A 209 8.39 7.31 14.12
N LEU A 210 7.55 6.54 14.80
CA LEU A 210 6.21 6.17 14.32
C LEU A 210 5.18 7.13 14.94
N GLU A 211 4.30 7.70 14.11
CA GLU A 211 3.31 8.69 14.51
C GLU A 211 1.95 8.41 13.88
N VAL A 212 0.89 8.67 14.63
CA VAL A 212 -0.50 8.72 14.15
C VAL A 212 -0.78 10.15 13.68
N VAL A 213 -1.09 10.30 12.39
CA VAL A 213 -1.40 11.59 11.73
C VAL A 213 -2.91 11.80 11.63
N VAL A 214 -3.65 10.73 11.33
CA VAL A 214 -5.11 10.65 11.39
C VAL A 214 -5.49 9.50 12.33
N PRO A 215 -6.26 9.76 13.40
CA PRO A 215 -6.56 8.77 14.42
C PRO A 215 -7.60 7.76 13.93
N SER A 216 -7.63 6.60 14.59
CA SER A 216 -8.68 5.59 14.42
C SER A 216 -8.94 4.87 15.74
N ARG A 217 -9.99 4.06 15.82
CA ARG A 217 -10.24 3.24 17.03
C ARG A 217 -9.07 2.29 17.32
N LEU A 218 -8.41 1.77 16.29
CA LEU A 218 -7.30 0.85 16.42
C LEU A 218 -6.05 1.56 16.96
N TRP A 219 -5.69 2.69 16.34
CA TRP A 219 -4.43 3.42 16.59
C TRP A 219 -4.49 4.34 17.81
N GLY A 220 -5.67 4.85 18.14
CA GLY A 220 -5.87 5.85 19.18
C GLY A 220 -5.61 7.28 18.70
N LYS A 221 -5.24 8.16 19.63
CA LYS A 221 -5.02 9.60 19.38
C LYS A 221 -3.84 9.92 18.46
N VAL A 222 -3.89 11.12 17.87
CA VAL A 222 -2.79 11.72 17.09
C VAL A 222 -1.53 11.86 17.95
N GLY A 223 -0.37 11.57 17.37
CA GLY A 223 0.94 11.76 18.00
C GLY A 223 1.85 10.55 17.94
N LYS A 224 2.93 10.58 18.72
CA LYS A 224 3.96 9.55 18.72
C LYS A 224 3.43 8.22 19.27
N VAL A 225 3.65 7.15 18.52
CA VAL A 225 3.43 5.78 18.96
C VAL A 225 4.60 5.34 19.83
N THR A 226 4.30 4.81 21.01
CA THR A 226 5.28 4.38 22.01
C THR A 226 5.47 2.86 22.00
N GLY A 227 6.54 2.38 22.66
CA GLY A 227 6.88 0.95 22.71
C GLY A 227 5.88 0.08 23.48
N ASP A 228 4.95 0.70 24.22
CA ASP A 228 3.85 0.07 24.95
C ASP A 228 2.50 0.16 24.21
N TRP A 229 2.49 0.65 22.96
CA TRP A 229 1.29 0.74 22.15
C TRP A 229 0.54 -0.60 22.06
N ARG A 230 -0.78 -0.52 22.19
CA ARG A 230 -1.70 -1.65 22.06
C ARG A 230 -2.87 -1.27 21.15
N PRO A 231 -3.37 -2.20 20.33
CA PRO A 231 -4.60 -2.00 19.57
C PRO A 231 -5.75 -1.61 20.49
N TYR A 232 -6.51 -0.58 20.13
CA TYR A 232 -7.70 -0.13 20.87
C TYR A 232 -7.43 0.34 22.32
N SER A 233 -6.26 0.92 22.60
CA SER A 233 -5.88 1.41 23.94
C SER A 233 -6.83 2.48 24.51
N ASP A 234 -7.48 3.29 23.67
CA ASP A 234 -8.42 4.34 24.10
C ASP A 234 -9.82 3.82 24.52
N LYS A 235 -10.02 2.49 24.59
CA LYS A 235 -11.30 1.87 25.00
C LYS A 235 -11.75 2.20 26.43
N GLU A 236 -10.94 2.87 27.24
CA GLU A 236 -11.33 3.29 28.59
C GLU A 236 -12.04 4.66 28.67
N GLY A 237 -12.30 5.37 27.56
CA GLY A 237 -12.86 6.73 27.70
C GLY A 237 -13.55 7.40 26.51
N ALA A 238 -14.08 6.67 25.53
CA ALA A 238 -14.80 7.32 24.42
C ALA A 238 -16.11 6.60 24.06
N ASP A 239 -17.16 6.98 24.79
CA ASP A 239 -18.53 6.88 24.34
C ASP A 239 -18.76 7.90 23.19
N THR A 240 -19.47 7.46 22.14
CA THR A 240 -20.01 8.29 21.04
C THR A 240 -19.04 9.21 20.26
N ALA A 241 -18.22 8.62 19.38
CA ALA A 241 -18.06 9.21 18.05
C ALA A 241 -18.79 8.27 17.07
N ALA A 242 -19.83 8.79 16.41
CA ALA A 242 -20.57 8.08 15.37
C ALA A 242 -19.61 7.76 14.22
N VAL A 243 -18.93 6.62 14.33
CA VAL A 243 -18.23 5.98 13.23
C VAL A 243 -19.32 5.55 12.27
N ARG A 244 -19.37 6.18 11.09
CA ARG A 244 -19.85 5.47 9.91
C ARG A 244 -19.00 4.21 9.86
N LEU A 245 -19.60 3.07 10.13
CA LEU A 245 -18.98 1.77 9.88
C LEU A 245 -18.27 1.92 8.53
N PRO A 246 -16.95 1.69 8.42
CA PRO A 246 -16.38 1.48 7.10
C PRO A 246 -17.31 0.47 6.46
N ALA A 247 -17.76 0.73 5.23
CA ALA A 247 -18.53 -0.26 4.52
C ALA A 247 -17.72 -1.54 4.64
N VAL A 248 -18.19 -2.45 5.50
CA VAL A 248 -17.76 -3.83 5.45
C VAL A 248 -18.14 -4.11 4.02
N CYS A 249 -17.13 -4.24 3.17
CA CYS A 249 -17.31 -5.03 2.00
C CYS A 249 -17.58 -6.43 2.58
N GLU A 250 -18.83 -6.68 3.00
CA GLU A 250 -19.43 -7.96 2.67
C GLU A 250 -19.04 -8.09 1.22
N ALA A 251 -18.21 -9.09 0.92
CA ALA A 251 -17.96 -9.42 -0.45
C ALA A 251 -19.36 -9.63 -1.05
N VAL A 252 -19.93 -8.61 -1.70
CA VAL A 252 -21.17 -8.71 -2.44
C VAL A 252 -20.76 -9.45 -3.70
N TRP A 253 -20.55 -10.73 -3.51
CA TRP A 253 -20.23 -11.70 -4.51
C TRP A 253 -21.55 -12.19 -5.09
N PRO A 254 -21.76 -11.99 -6.39
CA PRO A 254 -22.18 -10.73 -7.00
C PRO A 254 -23.64 -10.36 -6.68
N PRO A 255 -24.07 -9.09 -6.86
CA PRO A 255 -25.47 -8.68 -6.67
C PRO A 255 -26.45 -9.22 -7.74
N LYS A 256 -25.96 -10.10 -8.62
CA LYS A 256 -26.73 -10.77 -9.68
C LYS A 256 -26.07 -12.12 -9.93
N ALA A 257 -26.86 -13.20 -10.00
CA ALA A 257 -26.35 -14.53 -10.30
C ALA A 257 -25.44 -14.50 -11.54
N LEU A 258 -24.23 -15.04 -11.42
CA LEU A 258 -23.31 -15.20 -12.55
C LEU A 258 -24.03 -16.03 -13.61
N SER A 259 -24.32 -15.43 -14.75
CA SER A 259 -24.88 -16.14 -15.89
C SER A 259 -23.73 -16.80 -16.62
N LEU A 260 -23.63 -18.12 -16.49
CA LEU A 260 -22.68 -18.90 -17.26
C LEU A 260 -22.95 -18.72 -18.75
N SER A 261 -21.90 -18.77 -19.55
CA SER A 261 -22.03 -18.88 -21.00
C SER A 261 -22.81 -20.13 -21.42
N GLY A 262 -23.14 -20.21 -22.72
CA GLY A 262 -23.43 -21.49 -23.36
C GLY A 262 -22.28 -22.48 -23.21
N GLU A 263 -22.56 -23.75 -23.48
CA GLU A 263 -21.56 -24.82 -23.46
C GLU A 263 -20.70 -24.80 -24.73
N PHE A 264 -19.41 -25.02 -24.54
CA PHE A 264 -18.44 -25.18 -25.61
C PHE A 264 -17.85 -26.60 -25.55
N ALA A 265 -17.66 -27.21 -26.72
CA ALA A 265 -17.04 -28.54 -26.81
C ALA A 265 -15.52 -28.50 -26.55
N HIS A 266 -14.89 -27.34 -26.72
CA HIS A 266 -13.45 -27.15 -26.58
C HIS A 266 -13.12 -25.93 -25.73
N ALA A 267 -12.07 -26.06 -24.91
CA ALA A 267 -11.56 -24.99 -24.05
C ALA A 267 -11.18 -23.74 -24.84
N ASP A 268 -10.58 -23.93 -26.01
CA ASP A 268 -10.14 -22.84 -26.88
C ASP A 268 -11.31 -22.00 -27.42
N ASP A 269 -12.44 -22.63 -27.71
CA ASP A 269 -13.63 -21.93 -28.21
C ASP A 269 -14.29 -21.10 -27.11
N ALA A 270 -14.33 -21.64 -25.89
CA ALA A 270 -14.77 -20.91 -24.70
C ALA A 270 -13.83 -19.72 -24.39
N ALA A 271 -12.51 -19.91 -24.52
CA ALA A 271 -11.52 -18.85 -24.34
C ALA A 271 -11.64 -17.75 -25.39
N ARG A 272 -11.81 -18.10 -26.67
CA ARG A 272 -12.05 -17.12 -27.76
C ARG A 272 -13.36 -16.37 -27.55
N TYR A 273 -14.42 -17.06 -27.12
CA TYR A 273 -15.68 -16.43 -26.78
C TYR A 273 -15.51 -15.42 -25.63
N ALA A 274 -14.82 -15.79 -24.55
CA ALA A 274 -14.49 -14.88 -23.45
C ALA A 274 -13.71 -13.65 -23.95
N HIS A 275 -12.67 -13.88 -24.76
CA HIS A 275 -11.83 -12.83 -25.30
C HIS A 275 -12.62 -11.85 -26.18
N SER A 276 -13.54 -12.34 -27.00
CA SER A 276 -14.39 -11.51 -27.87
C SER A 276 -15.37 -10.61 -27.11
N ARG A 277 -15.68 -10.94 -25.85
CA ARG A 277 -16.58 -10.17 -24.98
C ARG A 277 -15.85 -9.11 -24.16
N LEU A 278 -14.52 -9.13 -24.14
CA LEU A 278 -13.72 -8.08 -23.51
C LEU A 278 -13.75 -6.84 -24.41
N ASN A 279 -14.34 -5.76 -23.91
CA ASN A 279 -14.46 -4.52 -24.66
C ASN A 279 -13.09 -3.82 -24.75
N ALA A 280 -12.76 -3.20 -25.88
CA ALA A 280 -11.45 -2.55 -26.12
C ALA A 280 -11.16 -1.31 -25.24
N ARG A 281 -12.02 -1.00 -24.26
CA ARG A 281 -11.90 0.12 -23.32
C ARG A 281 -11.71 -0.32 -21.86
N ILE A 282 -11.35 -1.57 -21.62
CA ILE A 282 -11.05 -2.05 -20.27
C ILE A 282 -9.57 -1.76 -19.97
N HIS A 283 -9.31 -0.74 -19.14
CA HIS A 283 -7.95 -0.32 -18.74
C HIS A 283 -7.37 -1.11 -17.54
N SER A 284 -7.97 -2.27 -17.22
CA SER A 284 -7.56 -3.17 -16.14
C SER A 284 -7.34 -4.60 -16.66
N GLN A 285 -6.40 -5.35 -16.09
CA GLN A 285 -6.28 -6.79 -16.37
C GLN A 285 -7.56 -7.51 -15.90
N VAL A 286 -8.15 -8.32 -16.78
CA VAL A 286 -9.31 -9.18 -16.49
C VAL A 286 -8.83 -10.62 -16.50
N ILE A 287 -9.03 -11.32 -15.38
CA ILE A 287 -8.77 -12.75 -15.27
C ILE A 287 -10.11 -13.47 -15.35
N GLY A 288 -10.22 -14.43 -16.25
CA GLY A 288 -11.39 -15.31 -16.40
C GLY A 288 -10.99 -16.76 -16.19
N CYS A 289 -11.94 -17.59 -15.75
CA CYS A 289 -11.73 -19.01 -15.49
C CYS A 289 -12.59 -19.83 -16.46
N LEU A 290 -12.05 -20.95 -16.96
CA LEU A 290 -12.83 -21.94 -17.71
C LEU A 290 -13.32 -23.03 -16.76
N LEU A 291 -14.62 -23.25 -16.72
CA LEU A 291 -15.25 -24.30 -15.94
C LEU A 291 -15.47 -25.52 -16.83
N LEU A 292 -14.81 -26.63 -16.51
CA LEU A 292 -15.03 -27.93 -17.17
C LEU A 292 -16.10 -28.72 -16.41
N ASN A 293 -17.15 -29.13 -17.10
CA ASN A 293 -18.06 -30.16 -16.60
C ASN A 293 -17.47 -31.56 -16.91
N PRO A 294 -17.04 -32.34 -15.91
CA PRO A 294 -16.39 -33.63 -16.15
C PRO A 294 -17.34 -34.71 -16.67
N VAL A 295 -18.66 -34.53 -16.52
CA VAL A 295 -19.68 -35.49 -16.96
C VAL A 295 -20.02 -35.27 -18.44
N THR A 296 -20.23 -34.02 -18.84
CA THR A 296 -20.57 -33.68 -20.24
C THR A 296 -19.35 -33.36 -21.10
N ARG A 297 -18.16 -33.25 -20.50
CA ARG A 297 -16.91 -32.78 -21.13
C ARG A 297 -17.04 -31.43 -21.84
N ALA A 298 -17.98 -30.60 -21.38
CA ALA A 298 -18.23 -29.28 -21.92
C ALA A 298 -17.59 -28.18 -21.05
N TYR A 299 -17.22 -27.08 -21.69
CA TYR A 299 -16.62 -25.91 -21.05
C TYR A 299 -17.64 -24.77 -20.98
N ARG A 300 -17.59 -23.99 -19.89
CA ARG A 300 -18.34 -22.75 -19.71
C ARG A 300 -17.43 -21.66 -19.13
N ILE A 301 -17.80 -20.40 -19.30
CA ILE A 301 -17.19 -19.23 -18.64
C ILE A 301 -18.21 -18.49 -17.79
#